data_AF-A0A5N6GWT3-F1
#
_entry.id   AF-A0A5N6GWT3-F1
#
_cell.length_a   1.000
_cell.length_b   1.000
_cell.length_c   1.000
_cell.angle_alpha   90.00
_cell.angle_beta   90.00
_cell.angle_gamma   90.00
#
_symmetry.space_group_name_H-M   'P 1'
#
loop_
_entity.id
_entity.type
_entity.pdbx_description
1 polymer ?
#
loop_
_entity_poly.entity_id
_entity_poly.type
_entity_poly.pdbx_seq_one_letter_code
_entity_poly.pdbx_strand_id
1 'polypeptide(L)'
;MESVTLEALPAEIKTAILYAITDLASLNAVVHASPSFHALYLSQRKQLLSTVLERCLQLPVMVDAVAALIALRGWQERCKAPKAALEAADEFLSKYIPLRSMLAPPYSYSAYEHLDQELDVYQSFASLTEDDLIEMARLHTMVEFILKEMVHSFLELRPDTQKPKEENVALSPPETFRMQRALYRLEIYRLLFSTRGLPWFEEQDRLSDIYVNSDDQWNLFLSLFTPWEMEEIRCAAMYIFRVYEELPGATEFDDWCELFPGENEEPLSHLYDHGINSD
;
A
#
# COMPACT_ATOMS: atom_id res chain seq x y z
N MET A 1 29.86 16.22 37.42
CA MET A 1 28.57 15.60 37.05
C MET A 1 28.84 14.89 35.73
N GLU A 2 29.14 13.60 35.78
CA GLU A 2 29.31 12.82 34.55
C GLU A 2 27.95 12.79 33.84
N SER A 3 27.88 13.28 32.61
CA SER A 3 26.65 13.15 31.84
C SER A 3 26.42 11.67 31.60
N VAL A 4 25.34 11.12 32.16
CA VAL A 4 24.87 9.78 31.82
C VAL A 4 24.51 9.81 30.34
N THR A 5 25.41 9.34 29.50
CA THR A 5 25.19 9.28 28.05
C THR A 5 24.52 7.96 27.71
N LEU A 6 23.61 7.98 26.73
CA LEU A 6 23.02 6.77 26.14
C LEU A 6 24.09 5.77 25.68
N GLU A 7 25.29 6.26 25.35
CA GLU A 7 26.46 5.46 24.98
C GLU A 7 27.00 4.59 26.12
N ALA A 8 26.88 5.04 27.37
CA ALA A 8 27.39 4.33 28.55
C ALA A 8 26.48 3.16 28.99
N LEU A 9 25.30 3.00 28.39
CA LEU A 9 24.40 1.89 28.71
C LEU A 9 24.99 0.54 28.26
N PRO A 10 24.80 -0.54 29.04
CA PRO A 10 25.10 -1.90 28.61
C PRO A 10 24.35 -2.28 27.32
N ALA A 11 24.94 -3.18 26.54
CA ALA A 11 24.38 -3.62 25.26
C ALA A 11 22.98 -4.25 25.41
N GLU A 12 22.74 -4.92 26.52
CA GLU A 12 21.47 -5.57 26.88
C GLU A 12 20.36 -4.53 27.06
N ILE A 13 20.67 -3.40 27.72
CA ILE A 13 19.71 -2.32 27.94
C ILE A 13 19.42 -1.59 26.62
N LYS A 14 20.43 -1.33 25.81
CA LYS A 14 20.25 -0.75 24.46
C LYS A 14 19.39 -1.65 23.56
N THR A 15 19.63 -2.96 23.64
CA THR A 15 18.83 -3.96 22.92
C THR A 15 17.38 -3.93 23.39
N ALA A 16 17.15 -3.93 24.71
CA ALA A 16 15.79 -3.83 25.26
C ALA A 16 15.08 -2.54 24.82
N ILE A 17 15.79 -1.41 24.76
CA ILE A 17 15.26 -0.14 24.24
C ILE A 17 14.86 -0.31 22.76
N LEU A 18 15.72 -0.88 21.91
CA LEU A 18 15.42 -1.12 20.49
C LEU A 18 14.17 -1.99 20.30
N TYR A 19 14.01 -3.06 21.09
CA TYR A 19 12.82 -3.92 21.02
C TYR A 19 11.56 -3.29 21.63
N ALA A 20 11.67 -2.22 22.41
CA ALA A 20 10.54 -1.49 22.96
C ALA A 20 9.97 -0.44 21.98
N ILE A 21 10.70 -0.09 20.92
CA ILE A 21 10.25 0.86 19.90
C ILE A 21 9.06 0.27 19.13
N THR A 22 8.02 1.08 18.92
CA THR A 22 6.75 0.63 18.32
C THR A 22 6.56 1.10 16.88
N ASP A 23 7.34 2.07 16.41
CA ASP A 23 7.21 2.67 15.08
C ASP A 23 8.57 2.82 14.36
N LEU A 24 8.53 2.87 13.03
CA LEU A 24 9.72 2.97 12.18
C LEU A 24 10.42 4.32 12.30
N ALA A 25 9.69 5.42 12.56
CA ALA A 25 10.29 6.75 12.64
C ALA A 25 11.17 6.89 13.89
N SER A 26 10.70 6.42 15.03
CA SER A 26 11.45 6.34 16.28
C SER A 26 12.64 5.41 16.16
N LEU A 27 12.49 4.25 15.50
CA LEU A 27 13.60 3.32 15.26
C LEU A 27 14.70 4.02 14.45
N ASN A 28 14.31 4.66 13.35
CA ASN A 28 15.23 5.39 12.48
C ASN A 28 15.94 6.52 13.25
N ALA A 29 15.21 7.30 14.03
CA ALA A 29 15.77 8.38 14.84
C ALA A 29 16.81 7.88 15.85
N VAL A 30 16.51 6.81 16.59
CA VAL A 30 17.42 6.23 17.59
C VAL A 30 18.68 5.66 16.94
N VAL A 31 18.52 4.93 15.83
CA VAL A 31 19.62 4.34 15.06
C VAL A 31 20.55 5.42 14.51
N HIS A 32 20.02 6.56 14.06
CA HIS A 32 20.84 7.66 13.58
C HIS A 32 21.43 8.55 14.68
N ALA A 33 20.82 8.59 15.86
CA ALA A 33 21.29 9.42 16.97
C ALA A 33 22.55 8.88 17.67
N SER A 34 22.84 7.57 17.56
CA SER A 34 23.93 6.93 18.30
C SER A 34 24.64 5.83 17.48
N PRO A 35 25.98 5.88 17.35
CA PRO A 35 26.75 4.82 16.69
C PRO A 35 26.63 3.46 17.38
N SER A 36 26.47 3.41 18.70
CA SER A 36 26.34 2.13 19.40
C SER A 36 24.97 1.50 19.21
N PHE A 37 23.90 2.30 19.14
CA PHE A 37 22.58 1.82 18.70
C PHE A 37 22.59 1.39 17.24
N HIS A 38 23.28 2.12 16.36
CA HIS A 38 23.45 1.72 14.97
C HIS A 38 24.17 0.37 14.83
N ALA A 39 25.24 0.13 15.58
CA ALA A 39 25.95 -1.14 15.56
C ALA A 39 25.10 -2.32 16.05
N LEU A 40 24.28 -2.12 17.09
CA LEU A 40 23.34 -3.13 17.59
C LEU A 40 22.18 -3.37 16.63
N TYR A 41 21.69 -2.31 15.98
CA TYR A 41 20.68 -2.44 14.94
C TYR A 41 21.21 -3.28 13.78
N LEU A 42 22.42 -3.02 13.29
CA LEU A 42 23.01 -3.79 12.20
C LEU A 42 23.22 -5.27 12.56
N SER A 43 23.54 -5.60 13.82
CA SER A 43 23.74 -6.99 14.23
C SER A 43 22.45 -7.79 14.39
N GLN A 44 21.30 -7.14 14.56
CA GLN A 44 19.99 -7.76 14.78
C GLN A 44 18.91 -7.19 13.84
N ARG A 45 19.32 -6.71 12.66
CA ARG A 45 18.47 -5.90 11.77
C ARG A 45 17.20 -6.64 11.38
N LYS A 46 17.34 -7.89 10.92
CA LYS A 46 16.20 -8.75 10.57
C LYS A 46 15.18 -8.86 11.71
N GLN A 47 15.62 -9.21 12.92
CA GLN A 47 14.71 -9.42 14.06
C GLN A 47 14.04 -8.12 14.50
N LEU A 48 14.79 -7.02 14.56
CA LEU A 48 14.27 -5.71 14.96
C LEU A 48 13.26 -5.19 13.94
N LEU A 49 13.58 -5.22 12.65
CA LEU A 49 12.66 -4.78 11.60
C LEU A 49 11.40 -5.64 11.58
N SER A 50 11.53 -6.97 11.66
CA SER A 50 10.38 -7.88 11.73
C SER A 50 9.46 -7.53 12.91
N THR A 51 10.05 -7.32 14.09
CA THR A 51 9.29 -6.99 15.32
C THR A 51 8.58 -5.64 15.23
N VAL A 52 9.25 -4.61 14.70
CA VAL A 52 8.64 -3.27 14.58
C VAL A 52 7.58 -3.26 13.48
N LEU A 53 7.83 -3.92 12.34
CA LEU A 53 6.87 -4.02 11.25
C LEU A 53 5.63 -4.81 11.65
N GLU A 54 5.75 -5.88 12.44
CA GLU A 54 4.60 -6.63 12.96
C GLU A 54 3.66 -5.76 13.81
N ARG A 55 4.22 -4.77 14.54
CA ARG A 55 3.42 -3.80 15.32
C ARG A 55 2.76 -2.74 14.44
N CYS A 56 3.45 -2.31 13.39
CA CYS A 56 2.97 -1.30 12.45
C CYS A 56 1.90 -1.86 11.49
N LEU A 57 2.10 -3.09 11.01
CA LEU A 57 1.28 -3.76 10.01
C LEU A 57 0.31 -4.73 10.67
N GLN A 58 -0.68 -4.19 11.39
CA GLN A 58 -1.74 -5.02 11.96
C GLN A 58 -2.70 -5.51 10.87
N LEU A 59 -3.42 -6.61 11.12
CA LEU A 59 -4.55 -6.95 10.25
C LEU A 59 -5.62 -5.85 10.33
N PRO A 60 -6.20 -5.41 9.20
CA PRO A 60 -6.11 -6.00 7.85
C PRO A 60 -4.95 -5.52 6.95
N VAL A 61 -4.16 -4.53 7.36
CA VAL A 61 -3.12 -3.86 6.56
C VAL A 61 -2.00 -4.81 6.13
N MET A 62 -1.62 -5.77 6.99
CA MET A 62 -0.56 -6.74 6.69
C MET A 62 -0.77 -7.48 5.37
N VAL A 63 -2.01 -7.83 5.02
CA VAL A 63 -2.34 -8.56 3.79
C VAL A 63 -1.96 -7.74 2.56
N ASP A 64 -2.43 -6.50 2.50
CA ASP A 64 -2.16 -5.61 1.36
C ASP A 64 -0.67 -5.17 1.35
N ALA A 65 0.00 -5.06 2.51
CA ALA A 65 1.43 -4.76 2.59
C ALA A 65 2.33 -5.91 2.08
N VAL A 66 2.04 -7.15 2.48
CA VAL A 66 2.73 -8.35 1.97
C VAL A 66 2.47 -8.50 0.48
N ALA A 67 1.23 -8.28 0.03
CA ALA A 67 0.88 -8.31 -1.38
C ALA A 67 1.64 -7.25 -2.20
N ALA A 68 1.78 -6.02 -1.70
CA ALA A 68 2.57 -4.99 -2.36
C ALA A 68 4.04 -5.40 -2.52
N LEU A 69 4.62 -6.08 -1.53
CA LEU A 69 5.98 -6.63 -1.65
C LEU A 69 6.06 -7.74 -2.70
N ILE A 70 5.08 -8.65 -2.76
CA ILE A 70 5.00 -9.69 -3.81
C ILE A 70 4.91 -9.05 -5.19
N ALA A 71 4.04 -8.05 -5.36
CA ALA A 71 3.90 -7.29 -6.61
C ALA A 71 5.21 -6.60 -7.00
N LEU A 72 5.93 -6.03 -6.02
CA LEU A 72 7.22 -5.38 -6.26
C LEU A 72 8.28 -6.37 -6.75
N ARG A 73 8.34 -7.57 -6.16
CA ARG A 73 9.26 -8.63 -6.61
C ARG A 73 8.93 -9.10 -8.02
N GLY A 74 7.64 -9.33 -8.32
CA GLY A 74 7.20 -9.67 -9.67
C GLY A 74 7.53 -8.57 -10.70
N TRP A 75 7.36 -7.30 -10.34
CA TRP A 75 7.75 -6.18 -11.19
C TRP A 75 9.27 -6.12 -11.43
N GLN A 76 10.08 -6.31 -10.38
CA GLN A 76 11.54 -6.35 -10.50
C GLN A 76 12.02 -7.51 -11.38
N GLU A 77 11.34 -8.66 -11.33
CA GLU A 77 11.60 -9.79 -12.21
C GLU A 77 11.26 -9.46 -13.66
N ARG A 78 10.10 -8.84 -13.92
CA ARG A 78 9.71 -8.37 -15.26
C ARG A 78 10.70 -7.36 -15.86
N CYS A 79 11.30 -6.52 -15.02
CA CYS A 79 12.36 -5.60 -15.46
C CYS A 79 13.63 -6.33 -15.92
N LYS A 80 13.92 -7.51 -15.35
CA LYS A 80 15.10 -8.32 -15.70
C LYS A 80 14.84 -9.27 -16.86
N ALA A 81 13.69 -9.93 -16.84
CA ALA A 81 13.26 -10.92 -17.81
C ALA A 81 11.79 -10.64 -18.13
N PRO A 82 11.49 -10.06 -19.30
CA PRO A 82 10.12 -9.65 -19.56
C PRO A 82 9.21 -10.86 -19.66
N LYS A 83 8.04 -10.73 -19.03
CA LYS A 83 6.99 -11.72 -18.95
C LYS A 83 5.69 -11.06 -19.40
N ALA A 84 4.81 -11.84 -20.05
CA ALA A 84 3.52 -11.34 -20.48
C ALA A 84 2.74 -10.77 -19.28
N ALA A 85 2.12 -9.60 -19.43
CA ALA A 85 1.53 -8.84 -18.34
C ALA A 85 0.33 -9.59 -17.73
N LEU A 86 -0.49 -10.25 -18.55
CA LEU A 86 -1.57 -11.12 -18.09
C LEU A 86 -1.03 -12.31 -17.27
N GLU A 87 0.02 -12.97 -17.75
CA GLU A 87 0.62 -14.10 -17.04
C GLU A 87 1.26 -13.67 -15.71
N ALA A 88 1.87 -12.49 -15.67
CA ALA A 88 2.43 -11.93 -14.44
C ALA A 88 1.34 -11.51 -13.45
N ALA A 89 0.24 -10.94 -13.93
CA ALA A 89 -0.92 -10.58 -13.11
C ALA A 89 -1.58 -11.84 -12.55
N ASP A 90 -1.79 -12.87 -13.35
CA ASP A 90 -2.33 -14.17 -12.91
C ASP A 90 -1.46 -14.82 -11.83
N GLU A 91 -0.14 -14.84 -12.02
CA GLU A 91 0.77 -15.37 -11.01
C GLU A 91 0.67 -14.59 -9.69
N PHE A 92 0.56 -13.27 -9.76
CA PHE A 92 0.33 -12.45 -8.56
C PHE A 92 -1.01 -12.77 -7.90
N LEU A 93 -2.09 -12.83 -8.68
CA LEU A 93 -3.45 -13.08 -8.19
C LEU A 93 -3.57 -14.44 -7.51
N SER A 94 -2.86 -15.45 -8.02
CA SER A 94 -2.78 -16.78 -7.40
C SER A 94 -2.28 -16.76 -5.95
N LYS A 95 -1.48 -15.75 -5.58
CA LYS A 95 -0.97 -15.54 -4.21
C LYS A 95 -1.83 -14.54 -3.44
N TYR A 96 -2.29 -13.48 -4.10
CA TYR A 96 -3.04 -12.40 -3.45
C TYR A 96 -4.44 -12.81 -3.00
N ILE A 97 -5.17 -13.56 -3.84
CA ILE A 97 -6.56 -13.93 -3.55
C ILE A 97 -6.67 -14.82 -2.29
N PRO A 98 -5.83 -15.86 -2.09
CA PRO A 98 -5.77 -16.59 -0.84
C PRO A 98 -5.54 -15.71 0.39
N LEU A 99 -4.54 -14.82 0.34
CA LEU A 99 -4.22 -13.92 1.45
C LEU A 99 -5.39 -12.98 1.77
N ARG A 100 -6.04 -12.45 0.73
CA ARG A 100 -7.20 -11.57 0.86
C ARG A 100 -8.42 -12.31 1.43
N SER A 101 -8.59 -13.58 1.08
CA SER A 101 -9.71 -14.41 1.53
C SER A 101 -9.69 -14.68 3.02
N MET A 102 -8.55 -14.48 3.71
CA MET A 102 -8.49 -14.45 5.17
C MET A 102 -9.30 -13.30 5.79
N LEU A 103 -9.49 -12.20 5.06
CA LEU A 103 -10.22 -11.01 5.52
C LEU A 103 -11.67 -11.00 5.05
N ALA A 104 -11.86 -11.23 3.75
CA ALA A 104 -13.17 -11.22 3.10
C ALA A 104 -13.11 -12.06 1.82
N PRO A 105 -14.18 -12.79 1.48
CA PRO A 105 -14.25 -13.49 0.20
C PRO A 105 -14.14 -12.49 -0.96
N PRO A 106 -13.56 -12.89 -2.11
CA PRO A 106 -13.47 -12.01 -3.26
C PRO A 106 -14.86 -11.65 -3.77
N TYR A 107 -15.01 -10.41 -4.24
CA TYR A 107 -16.30 -9.93 -4.76
C TYR A 107 -16.63 -10.53 -6.14
N SER A 108 -15.62 -10.77 -6.98
CA SER A 108 -15.79 -11.38 -8.30
C SER A 108 -15.82 -12.91 -8.25
N TYR A 109 -16.71 -13.53 -9.04
CA TYR A 109 -16.81 -14.98 -9.19
C TYR A 109 -15.57 -15.60 -9.88
N SER A 110 -14.90 -14.87 -10.78
CA SER A 110 -13.69 -15.36 -11.45
C SER A 110 -12.52 -15.57 -10.49
N ALA A 111 -12.49 -14.84 -9.38
CA ALA A 111 -11.42 -14.94 -8.39
C ALA A 111 -11.46 -16.26 -7.60
N TYR A 112 -12.57 -17.00 -7.62
CA TYR A 112 -12.69 -18.28 -6.90
C TYR A 112 -11.76 -19.37 -7.47
N GLU A 113 -11.25 -19.21 -8.70
CA GLU A 113 -10.29 -20.12 -9.33
C GLU A 113 -8.97 -20.22 -8.57
N HIS A 114 -8.63 -19.21 -7.75
CA HIS A 114 -7.38 -19.15 -7.00
C HIS A 114 -7.52 -19.58 -5.53
N LEU A 115 -8.70 -20.05 -5.08
CA LEU A 115 -8.96 -20.38 -3.67
C LEU A 115 -8.45 -21.76 -3.23
N ASP A 116 -7.94 -22.58 -4.14
CA ASP A 116 -7.44 -23.92 -3.81
C ASP A 116 -6.15 -23.90 -2.96
N GLN A 117 -5.52 -22.73 -2.80
CA GLN A 117 -4.31 -22.55 -2.01
C GLN A 117 -4.63 -21.94 -0.64
N GLU A 118 -4.22 -22.62 0.43
CA GLU A 118 -4.28 -22.05 1.78
C GLU A 118 -2.97 -21.30 2.06
N LEU A 119 -3.04 -19.96 2.09
CA LEU A 119 -1.89 -19.10 2.37
C LEU A 119 -2.14 -18.28 3.63
N ASP A 120 -1.23 -18.38 4.60
CA ASP A 120 -1.26 -17.60 5.82
C ASP A 120 -0.33 -16.38 5.70
N VAL A 121 -0.89 -15.18 5.89
CA VAL A 121 -0.16 -13.92 5.87
C VAL A 121 0.92 -13.86 6.95
N TYR A 122 0.69 -14.46 8.12
CA TYR A 122 1.67 -14.47 9.20
C TYR A 122 2.87 -15.36 8.86
N GLN A 123 2.64 -16.51 8.24
CA GLN A 123 3.74 -17.36 7.73
C GLN A 123 4.49 -16.66 6.59
N SER A 124 3.76 -16.02 5.68
CA SER A 124 4.35 -15.25 4.58
C SER A 124 5.25 -14.14 5.12
N PHE A 125 4.77 -13.38 6.10
CA PHE A 125 5.52 -12.32 6.77
C PHE A 125 6.74 -12.87 7.55
N ALA A 126 6.59 -13.96 8.30
CA ALA A 126 7.68 -14.58 9.05
C ALA A 126 8.80 -15.13 8.13
N SER A 127 8.45 -15.51 6.89
CA SER A 127 9.40 -16.04 5.90
C SER A 127 10.25 -14.96 5.21
N LEU A 128 9.93 -13.68 5.39
CA LEU A 128 10.61 -12.57 4.70
C LEU A 128 12.11 -12.52 4.98
N THR A 129 12.87 -12.21 3.94
CA THR A 129 14.32 -11.97 4.04
C THR A 129 14.60 -10.62 4.71
N GLU A 130 15.85 -10.37 5.09
CA GLU A 130 16.20 -9.05 5.64
C GLU A 130 15.99 -7.93 4.61
N ASP A 131 16.31 -8.18 3.34
CA ASP A 131 16.09 -7.21 2.27
C ASP A 131 14.61 -6.95 2.02
N ASP A 132 13.75 -7.96 2.15
CA ASP A 132 12.30 -7.81 2.10
C ASP A 132 11.78 -6.91 3.22
N LEU A 133 12.26 -7.10 4.45
CA LEU A 133 11.86 -6.26 5.59
C LEU A 133 12.31 -4.81 5.42
N ILE A 134 13.46 -4.55 4.81
CA ILE A 134 13.90 -3.18 4.50
C ILE A 134 12.98 -2.54 3.48
N GLU A 135 12.65 -3.26 2.39
CA GLU A 135 11.74 -2.72 1.37
C GLU A 135 10.34 -2.50 1.93
N MET A 136 9.86 -3.42 2.78
CA MET A 136 8.59 -3.26 3.47
C MET A 136 8.60 -2.06 4.43
N ALA A 137 9.69 -1.84 5.16
CA ALA A 137 9.86 -0.66 6.02
C ALA A 137 9.88 0.65 5.21
N ARG A 138 10.56 0.67 4.06
CA ARG A 138 10.56 1.83 3.14
C ARG A 138 9.16 2.10 2.63
N LEU A 139 8.47 1.08 2.13
CA LEU A 139 7.11 1.21 1.60
C LEU A 139 6.14 1.70 2.68
N HIS A 140 6.19 1.11 3.88
CA HIS A 140 5.34 1.54 4.98
C HIS A 140 5.63 2.98 5.43
N THR A 141 6.91 3.38 5.46
CA THR A 141 7.28 4.78 5.75
C THR A 141 6.70 5.75 4.71
N MET A 142 6.69 5.37 3.42
CA MET A 142 6.06 6.17 2.37
C MET A 142 4.54 6.24 2.53
N VAL A 143 3.89 5.12 2.85
CA VAL A 143 2.45 5.06 3.13
C VAL A 143 2.08 5.97 4.30
N GLU A 144 2.81 5.90 5.41
CA GLU A 144 2.58 6.76 6.58
C GLU A 144 2.77 8.24 6.25
N PHE A 145 3.79 8.56 5.45
CA PHE A 145 4.03 9.93 5.01
C PHE A 145 2.86 10.47 4.16
N ILE A 146 2.45 9.72 3.12
CA ILE A 146 1.35 10.13 2.25
C ILE A 146 0.04 10.24 3.03
N LEU A 147 -0.24 9.30 3.93
CA LEU A 147 -1.43 9.31 4.76
C LEU A 147 -1.48 10.56 5.64
N LYS A 148 -0.37 10.90 6.29
CA LYS A 148 -0.30 12.09 7.15
C LYS A 148 -0.59 13.36 6.35
N GLU A 149 0.03 13.53 5.18
CA GLU A 149 -0.21 14.70 4.32
C GLU A 149 -1.66 14.73 3.80
N MET A 150 -2.23 13.58 3.44
CA MET A 150 -3.62 13.47 3.00
C MET A 150 -4.60 13.91 4.09
N VAL A 151 -4.38 13.48 5.34
CA VAL A 151 -5.20 13.91 6.48
C VAL A 151 -5.09 15.41 6.70
N HIS A 152 -3.89 15.99 6.63
CA HIS A 152 -3.70 17.43 6.73
C HIS A 152 -4.46 18.18 5.63
N SER A 153 -4.34 17.76 4.37
CA SER A 153 -5.05 18.36 3.23
C SER A 153 -6.57 18.31 3.40
N PHE A 154 -7.13 17.18 3.84
CA PHE A 154 -8.57 17.06 4.07
C PHE A 154 -9.07 17.97 5.20
N LEU A 155 -8.25 18.24 6.21
CA LEU A 155 -8.60 19.17 7.29
C LEU A 155 -8.59 20.62 6.82
N GLU A 156 -7.69 20.99 5.91
CA GLU A 156 -7.63 22.35 5.33
C GLU A 156 -8.84 22.65 4.45
N LEU A 157 -9.40 21.63 3.79
CA LEU A 157 -10.58 21.76 2.92
C LEU A 157 -11.90 21.84 3.69
N ARG A 158 -11.88 21.73 5.02
CA ARG A 158 -13.11 21.78 5.83
C ARG A 158 -13.75 23.19 5.72
N PRO A 159 -15.02 23.29 5.29
CA PRO A 159 -15.68 24.59 5.08
C PRO A 159 -15.95 25.38 6.37
N ASP A 160 -15.82 24.74 7.54
CA ASP A 160 -16.04 25.39 8.83
C ASP A 160 -14.84 26.26 9.26
N THR A 161 -15.10 27.56 9.37
CA THR A 161 -14.19 28.63 9.84
C THR A 161 -13.68 28.49 11.28
N GLN A 162 -14.03 27.41 11.98
CA GLN A 162 -13.42 27.07 13.25
C GLN A 162 -12.17 26.24 12.97
N LYS A 163 -11.01 26.94 12.89
CA LYS A 163 -9.69 26.30 12.97
C LYS A 163 -9.75 25.20 14.05
N PRO A 164 -9.35 23.96 13.74
CA PRO A 164 -9.36 22.91 14.74
C PRO A 164 -8.57 23.41 15.96
N LYS A 165 -9.21 23.39 17.13
CA LYS A 165 -8.55 23.72 18.41
C LYS A 165 -7.50 22.67 18.79
N GLU A 166 -7.44 21.56 18.05
CA GLU A 166 -6.55 20.44 18.27
C GLU A 166 -5.51 20.41 17.15
N GLU A 167 -4.27 20.78 17.47
CA GLU A 167 -3.10 20.69 16.58
C GLU A 167 -2.76 19.24 16.15
N ASN A 168 -3.46 18.24 16.69
CA ASN A 168 -3.17 16.81 16.46
C ASN A 168 -4.47 16.02 16.21
N VAL A 169 -5.12 16.23 15.06
CA VAL A 169 -6.21 15.34 14.64
C VAL A 169 -5.59 14.03 14.17
N ALA A 170 -5.54 13.05 15.06
CA ALA A 170 -5.18 11.68 14.70
C ALA A 170 -6.42 10.96 14.17
N LEU A 171 -6.27 10.23 13.05
CA LEU A 171 -7.31 9.33 12.57
C LEU A 171 -7.58 8.24 13.62
N SER A 172 -8.83 7.76 13.66
CA SER A 172 -9.12 6.55 14.43
C SER A 172 -8.39 5.35 13.81
N PRO A 173 -7.99 4.33 14.59
CA PRO A 173 -7.26 3.18 14.06
C PRO A 173 -7.94 2.50 12.85
N PRO A 174 -9.28 2.30 12.83
CA PRO A 174 -9.96 1.77 11.65
C PRO A 174 -9.79 2.65 10.40
N GLU A 175 -9.90 3.97 10.53
CA GLU A 175 -9.73 4.89 9.39
C GLU A 175 -8.29 4.92 8.89
N THR A 176 -7.31 4.86 9.79
CA THR A 176 -5.90 4.67 9.43
C THR A 176 -5.72 3.41 8.60
N PHE A 177 -6.26 2.27 9.05
CA PHE A 177 -6.15 1.00 8.33
C PHE A 177 -6.83 1.03 6.96
N ARG A 178 -7.99 1.68 6.84
CA ARG A 178 -8.69 1.84 5.55
C ARG A 178 -7.83 2.59 4.55
N MET A 179 -7.26 3.73 4.96
CA MET A 179 -6.45 4.55 4.07
C MET A 179 -5.09 3.91 3.75
N GLN A 180 -4.44 3.25 4.71
CA GLN A 180 -3.22 2.48 4.44
C GLN A 180 -3.47 1.39 3.40
N ARG A 181 -4.56 0.63 3.53
CA ARG A 181 -4.93 -0.42 2.56
C ARG A 181 -5.19 0.17 1.17
N ALA A 182 -5.89 1.29 1.07
CA ALA A 182 -6.10 1.98 -0.19
C ALA A 182 -4.78 2.36 -0.88
N LEU A 183 -3.83 2.91 -0.11
CA LEU A 183 -2.49 3.26 -0.62
C LEU A 183 -1.70 2.03 -1.08
N TYR A 184 -1.73 0.94 -0.31
CA TYR A 184 -1.10 -0.32 -0.73
C TYR A 184 -1.72 -0.89 -2.00
N ARG A 185 -3.05 -0.82 -2.15
CA ARG A 185 -3.76 -1.31 -3.35
C ARG A 185 -3.45 -0.48 -4.59
N LEU A 186 -3.33 0.83 -4.44
CA LEU A 186 -2.86 1.70 -5.52
C LEU A 186 -1.44 1.34 -5.95
N GLU A 187 -0.54 1.07 -4.99
CA GLU A 187 0.81 0.63 -5.31
C GLU A 187 0.82 -0.75 -5.98
N ILE A 188 0.01 -1.70 -5.51
CA ILE A 188 -0.16 -3.01 -6.17
C ILE A 188 -0.64 -2.82 -7.61
N TYR A 189 -1.72 -2.05 -7.81
CA TYR A 189 -2.27 -1.76 -9.13
C TYR A 189 -1.18 -1.18 -10.05
N ARG A 190 -0.43 -0.19 -9.56
CA ARG A 190 0.69 0.41 -10.28
C ARG A 190 1.75 -0.63 -10.64
N LEU A 191 2.17 -1.48 -9.71
CA LEU A 191 3.22 -2.49 -9.94
C LEU A 191 2.78 -3.59 -10.91
N LEU A 192 1.49 -3.92 -10.96
CA LEU A 192 0.93 -4.90 -11.88
C LEU A 192 0.83 -4.35 -13.31
N PHE A 193 0.32 -3.14 -13.48
CA PHE A 193 -0.11 -2.67 -14.80
C PHE A 193 0.73 -1.54 -15.39
N SER A 194 1.62 -0.90 -14.61
CA SER A 194 2.53 0.12 -15.14
C SER A 194 3.55 -0.47 -16.09
N THR A 195 3.63 0.10 -17.29
CA THR A 195 4.67 -0.19 -18.29
C THR A 195 5.94 0.63 -18.05
N ARG A 196 5.88 1.67 -17.20
CA ARG A 196 7.03 2.53 -16.89
C ARG A 196 8.18 1.72 -16.30
N GLY A 197 9.36 1.83 -16.91
CA GLY A 197 10.59 1.17 -16.47
C GLY A 197 10.79 -0.24 -17.03
N LEU A 198 9.83 -0.80 -17.77
CA LEU A 198 10.03 -2.06 -18.48
C LEU A 198 10.90 -1.84 -19.73
N PRO A 199 11.78 -2.79 -20.09
CA PRO A 199 12.57 -2.70 -21.32
C PRO A 199 11.63 -2.75 -22.54
N TRP A 200 11.77 -1.76 -23.42
CA TRP A 200 11.05 -1.72 -24.70
C TRP A 200 11.59 -2.81 -25.62
N PHE A 201 10.69 -3.63 -26.17
CA PHE A 201 11.05 -4.59 -27.21
C PHE A 201 11.08 -3.90 -28.57
N GLU A 202 12.18 -4.08 -29.33
CA GLU A 202 12.29 -3.61 -30.72
C GLU A 202 11.46 -4.47 -31.70
N GLU A 203 10.97 -5.65 -31.29
CA GLU A 203 10.08 -6.48 -32.09
C GLU A 203 8.62 -6.06 -31.91
N GLN A 204 8.15 -5.26 -32.88
CA GLN A 204 6.90 -4.50 -33.00
C GLN A 204 5.56 -5.29 -32.85
N ASP A 205 5.56 -6.57 -32.46
CA ASP A 205 4.36 -7.44 -32.47
C ASP A 205 3.85 -7.83 -31.07
N ARG A 206 4.46 -7.30 -29.99
CA ARG A 206 4.20 -7.73 -28.59
C ARG A 206 3.67 -6.64 -27.64
N LEU A 207 3.11 -5.54 -28.16
CA LEU A 207 2.52 -4.50 -27.29
C LEU A 207 1.40 -5.06 -26.40
N SER A 208 0.61 -6.01 -26.91
CA SER A 208 -0.40 -6.76 -26.15
C SER A 208 0.17 -7.63 -25.03
N ASP A 209 1.45 -8.02 -25.13
CA ASP A 209 2.09 -8.86 -24.11
C ASP A 209 2.58 -8.01 -22.93
N ILE A 210 2.79 -6.71 -23.11
CA ILE A 210 3.36 -5.82 -22.07
C ILE A 210 2.28 -4.98 -21.42
N TYR A 211 1.22 -4.67 -22.16
CA TYR A 211 0.11 -3.82 -21.74
C TYR A 211 -1.17 -4.63 -21.57
N VAL A 212 -1.85 -4.43 -20.44
CA VAL A 212 -3.19 -4.97 -20.19
C VAL A 212 -4.19 -3.85 -20.46
N ASN A 213 -5.24 -4.08 -21.23
CA ASN A 213 -6.26 -3.04 -21.46
C ASN A 213 -7.05 -2.73 -20.17
N SER A 214 -7.74 -1.59 -20.13
CA SER A 214 -8.46 -1.12 -18.94
C SER A 214 -9.53 -2.11 -18.45
N ASP A 215 -10.29 -2.73 -19.35
CA ASP A 215 -11.31 -3.72 -19.01
C ASP A 215 -10.71 -4.96 -18.34
N ASP A 216 -9.58 -5.45 -18.84
CA ASP A 216 -8.85 -6.59 -18.28
C ASP A 216 -8.21 -6.22 -16.94
N GLN A 217 -7.65 -5.01 -16.80
CA GLN A 217 -7.15 -4.51 -15.50
C GLN A 217 -8.27 -4.49 -14.45
N TRP A 218 -9.46 -4.03 -14.85
CA TRP A 218 -10.64 -4.03 -14.00
C TRP A 218 -11.02 -5.45 -13.60
N ASN A 219 -11.19 -6.35 -14.57
CA ASN A 219 -11.63 -7.71 -14.33
C ASN A 219 -10.65 -8.51 -13.48
N LEU A 220 -9.34 -8.32 -13.68
CA LEU A 220 -8.29 -9.03 -12.94
C LEU A 220 -8.13 -8.57 -11.50
N PHE A 221 -8.14 -7.25 -11.25
CA PHE A 221 -7.75 -6.72 -9.94
C PHE A 221 -8.83 -5.86 -9.27
N LEU A 222 -9.42 -4.90 -9.98
CA LEU A 222 -10.35 -3.95 -9.35
C LEU A 222 -11.67 -4.62 -8.95
N SER A 223 -12.12 -5.60 -9.72
CA SER A 223 -13.32 -6.40 -9.43
C SER A 223 -13.25 -7.23 -8.13
N LEU A 224 -12.05 -7.34 -7.53
CA LEU A 224 -11.85 -8.04 -6.25
C LEU A 224 -12.37 -7.24 -5.05
N PHE A 225 -12.54 -5.93 -5.21
CA PHE A 225 -12.87 -5.01 -4.13
C PHE A 225 -14.37 -4.73 -4.09
N THR A 226 -14.89 -4.58 -2.87
CA THR A 226 -16.27 -4.13 -2.67
C THR A 226 -16.42 -2.66 -3.10
N PRO A 227 -17.65 -2.18 -3.35
CA PRO A 227 -17.87 -0.77 -3.70
C PRO A 227 -17.26 0.22 -2.69
N TRP A 228 -17.30 -0.09 -1.39
CA TRP A 228 -16.70 0.73 -0.34
C TRP A 228 -15.17 0.75 -0.39
N GLU A 229 -14.55 -0.40 -0.69
CA GLU A 229 -13.09 -0.48 -0.86
C GLU A 229 -12.62 0.24 -2.13
N MET A 230 -13.45 0.22 -3.20
CA MET A 230 -13.20 0.99 -4.41
C MET A 230 -13.26 2.50 -4.14
N GLU A 231 -14.21 2.94 -3.31
CA GLU A 231 -14.29 4.35 -2.90
C GLU A 231 -13.08 4.78 -2.06
N GLU A 232 -12.53 3.89 -1.21
CA GLU A 232 -11.28 4.16 -0.47
C GLU A 232 -10.10 4.34 -1.42
N ILE A 233 -9.95 3.46 -2.42
CA ILE A 233 -8.92 3.55 -3.47
C ILE A 233 -9.06 4.87 -4.24
N ARG A 234 -10.30 5.21 -4.62
CA ARG A 234 -10.61 6.45 -5.34
C ARG A 234 -10.26 7.69 -4.53
N CYS A 235 -10.62 7.74 -3.24
CA CYS A 235 -10.26 8.84 -2.36
C CYS A 235 -8.75 9.09 -2.34
N ALA A 236 -7.95 8.03 -2.16
CA ALA A 236 -6.49 8.13 -2.15
C ALA A 236 -5.93 8.55 -3.52
N ALA A 237 -6.47 8.01 -4.62
CA ALA A 237 -6.06 8.37 -5.97
C ALA A 237 -6.36 9.85 -6.28
N MET A 238 -7.54 10.34 -5.93
CA MET A 238 -7.94 11.74 -6.12
C MET A 238 -7.04 12.70 -5.34
N TYR A 239 -6.65 12.33 -4.11
CA TYR A 239 -5.70 13.13 -3.35
C TYR A 239 -4.34 13.21 -4.06
N ILE A 240 -3.78 12.07 -4.48
CA ILE A 240 -2.49 12.02 -5.18
C ILE A 240 -2.54 12.84 -6.47
N PHE A 241 -3.64 12.73 -7.22
CA PHE A 241 -3.85 13.48 -8.45
C PHE A 241 -3.90 14.99 -8.20
N ARG A 242 -4.66 15.45 -7.20
CA ARG A 242 -4.71 16.88 -6.84
C ARG A 242 -3.32 17.42 -6.48
N VAL A 243 -2.59 16.69 -5.63
CA VAL A 243 -1.22 17.09 -5.25
C VAL A 243 -0.33 17.16 -6.49
N TYR A 244 -0.48 16.21 -7.43
CA TYR A 244 0.27 16.23 -8.69
C TYR A 244 -0.08 17.43 -9.56
N GLU A 245 -1.35 17.77 -9.74
CA GLU A 245 -1.77 18.94 -10.53
C GLU A 245 -1.24 20.26 -9.98
N GLU A 246 -1.07 20.36 -8.66
CA GLU A 246 -0.50 21.53 -8.00
C GLU A 246 1.04 21.64 -8.17
N LEU A 247 1.72 20.59 -8.65
CA LEU A 247 3.17 20.61 -8.85
C LEU A 247 3.58 21.41 -10.10
N PRO A 248 4.62 22.27 -10.01
CA PRO A 248 5.13 23.00 -11.17
C PRO A 248 5.62 22.06 -12.27
N GLY A 249 5.00 22.13 -13.46
CA GLY A 249 5.37 21.31 -14.62
C GLY A 249 4.60 20.00 -14.76
N ALA A 250 3.54 19.78 -13.97
CA ALA A 250 2.56 18.75 -14.25
C ALA A 250 1.94 18.95 -15.64
N THR A 251 2.10 17.97 -16.52
CA THR A 251 1.33 17.87 -17.78
C THR A 251 0.01 17.17 -17.50
N GLU A 252 -1.00 17.36 -18.36
CA GLU A 252 -2.26 16.59 -18.29
C GLU A 252 -1.93 15.09 -18.12
N PHE A 253 -2.41 14.53 -17.03
CA PHE A 253 -2.03 13.19 -16.57
C PHE A 253 -2.98 12.19 -17.22
N ASP A 254 -2.79 11.97 -18.53
CA ASP A 254 -3.75 11.24 -19.40
C ASP A 254 -4.04 9.79 -18.99
N ASP A 255 -3.19 9.14 -18.18
CA ASP A 255 -3.23 7.68 -17.97
C ASP A 255 -4.03 7.18 -16.76
N TRP A 256 -4.40 8.05 -15.80
CA TRP A 256 -5.08 7.59 -14.56
C TRP A 256 -6.57 7.96 -14.48
N CYS A 257 -7.02 8.93 -15.30
CA CYS A 257 -8.42 9.31 -15.37
C CYS A 257 -9.31 8.22 -16.02
N GLU A 258 -8.72 7.21 -16.68
CA GLU A 258 -9.46 6.07 -17.25
C GLU A 258 -9.72 4.93 -16.26
N LEU A 259 -9.34 5.03 -14.99
CA LEU A 259 -9.76 4.06 -13.98
C LEU A 259 -11.29 4.00 -13.80
N PHE A 260 -12.00 5.07 -14.20
CA PHE A 260 -13.46 5.17 -14.13
C PHE A 260 -14.01 6.00 -15.30
N PRO A 261 -14.04 5.48 -16.54
CA PRO A 261 -14.51 6.25 -17.70
C PRO A 261 -16.02 6.57 -17.68
N GLY A 262 -16.78 6.06 -16.69
CA GLY A 262 -18.24 6.07 -16.70
C GLY A 262 -18.98 6.65 -15.48
N GLU A 263 -18.30 7.07 -14.40
CA GLU A 263 -19.00 7.51 -13.16
C GLU A 263 -19.00 9.03 -12.93
N ASN A 264 -18.80 9.82 -13.99
CA ASN A 264 -19.21 11.23 -13.98
C ASN A 264 -20.74 11.38 -14.16
N GLU A 265 -21.48 10.27 -14.32
CA GLU A 265 -22.91 10.21 -14.07
C GLU A 265 -23.15 9.64 -12.66
N GLU A 266 -23.82 10.42 -11.83
CA GLU A 266 -24.12 10.23 -10.41
C GLU A 266 -24.15 8.75 -9.91
N PRO A 267 -23.26 8.34 -8.98
CA PRO A 267 -23.19 6.95 -8.47
C PRO A 267 -24.41 6.50 -7.64
N LEU A 268 -25.43 7.33 -7.51
CA LEU A 268 -26.57 7.14 -6.61
C LEU A 268 -27.92 7.06 -7.34
N SER A 269 -27.99 7.27 -8.65
CA SER A 269 -29.26 7.26 -9.38
C SER A 269 -29.93 5.87 -9.38
N HIS A 270 -29.12 4.80 -9.45
CA HIS A 270 -29.63 3.43 -9.53
C HIS A 270 -29.99 2.80 -8.17
N LEU A 271 -29.65 3.44 -7.04
CA LEU A 271 -29.90 2.91 -5.69
C LEU A 271 -31.21 3.42 -5.07
N TYR A 272 -31.84 4.44 -5.65
CA TYR A 272 -33.11 5.03 -5.16
C TYR A 272 -34.31 4.82 -6.09
N ASP A 273 -34.17 4.05 -7.17
CA ASP A 273 -35.25 3.76 -8.11
C ASP A 273 -36.12 2.57 -7.63
N HIS A 274 -36.60 2.66 -6.39
CA HIS A 274 -37.78 1.91 -5.97
C HIS A 274 -38.96 2.85 -6.04
N GLY A 275 -39.62 2.84 -7.19
CA GLY A 275 -40.85 3.56 -7.44
C GLY A 275 -41.86 3.34 -6.30
N ILE A 276 -42.18 4.43 -5.62
CA ILE A 276 -43.40 4.54 -4.85
C ILE A 276 -44.54 4.48 -5.87
N ASN A 277 -45.09 3.28 -6.08
CA ASN A 277 -46.36 3.14 -6.78
C ASN A 277 -47.41 3.87 -5.95
N SER A 278 -47.80 5.04 -6.43
CA SER A 278 -49.04 5.69 -6.08
C SER A 278 -50.04 5.32 -7.16
N ASP A 279 -50.87 4.32 -6.84
CA ASP A 279 -52.29 4.18 -7.20
C ASP A 279 -52.91 3.01 -6.44
#